data_AF-A0A967HBY8-F1
#
_entry.id   AF-A0A967HBY8-F1
#
_cell.length_a   1.000
_cell.length_b   1.000
_cell.length_c   1.000
_cell.angle_alpha   90.00
_cell.angle_beta   90.00
_cell.angle_gamma   90.00
#
_symmetry.space_group_name_H-M   'P 1'
#
loop_
_entity.id
_entity.type
_entity.pdbx_description
1 polymer ?
#
loop_
_entity_poly.entity_id
_entity_poly.type
_entity_poly.pdbx_seq_one_letter_code
_entity_poly.pdbx_strand_id
1 'polypeptide(L)'
;MPQSYDPDIPAPLVVLFHGAGGSAHNWVSPYGHADRLGLVLLIMQSRGPTWDLVYGGLGPDVAAIDRALEVVFDRCAIDPGSIAFAGFSDGASYTLSLGLRNPELVRHLIAFSPGFETGFRLEPKARVFVSHG
;
A
#
# COMPACT_ATOMS: atom_id res chain seq x y z
N MET A 1 13.69 -5.51 -1.11
CA MET A 1 13.53 -6.89 -0.61
C MET A 1 14.20 -6.98 0.74
N PRO A 2 13.64 -7.73 1.70
CA PRO A 2 14.29 -7.97 2.97
C PRO A 2 15.54 -8.84 2.76
N GLN A 3 16.54 -8.73 3.63
CA GLN A 3 17.75 -9.55 3.53
C GLN A 3 17.45 -11.07 3.63
N SER A 4 16.38 -11.43 4.33
CA SER A 4 15.90 -12.79 4.54
C SER A 4 15.04 -13.35 3.40
N TYR A 5 14.89 -12.62 2.28
CA TYR A 5 14.06 -13.07 1.17
C TYR A 5 14.57 -14.38 0.55
N ASP A 6 13.67 -15.35 0.43
CA ASP A 6 13.89 -16.65 -0.20
C ASP A 6 12.82 -16.86 -1.29
N PRO A 7 13.19 -17.05 -2.57
CA PRO A 7 12.23 -17.25 -3.65
C PRO A 7 11.36 -18.51 -3.51
N ASP A 8 11.76 -19.48 -2.68
CA ASP A 8 10.99 -20.70 -2.43
C ASP A 8 9.97 -20.52 -1.28
N ILE A 9 10.02 -19.39 -0.56
CA ILE A 9 9.13 -19.09 0.57
C ILE A 9 8.31 -17.82 0.26
N PRO A 10 6.99 -17.93 0.01
CA PRO A 10 6.15 -16.77 -0.26
C PRO A 10 6.22 -15.72 0.86
N ALA A 11 6.56 -14.49 0.50
CA ALA A 11 6.76 -13.38 1.41
C ALA A 11 5.52 -12.45 1.48
N PRO A 12 5.23 -11.83 2.63
CA PRO A 12 4.24 -10.77 2.72
C PRO A 12 4.67 -9.51 1.96
N LEU A 13 3.69 -8.79 1.40
CA LEU A 13 3.90 -7.54 0.64
C LEU A 13 3.24 -6.37 1.34
N VAL A 14 3.96 -5.25 1.46
CA VAL A 14 3.40 -3.95 1.88
C VAL A 14 3.58 -2.92 0.77
N VAL A 15 2.47 -2.35 0.30
CA VAL A 15 2.46 -1.21 -0.62
C VAL A 15 2.32 0.09 0.17
N LEU A 16 3.25 1.02 -0.04
CA LEU A 16 3.38 2.25 0.75
C LEU A 16 3.02 3.50 -0.06
N PHE A 17 2.15 4.34 0.51
CA PHE A 17 1.62 5.57 -0.09
C PHE A 17 1.98 6.82 0.74
N HIS A 18 2.84 7.69 0.23
CA HIS A 18 3.22 8.95 0.88
C HIS A 18 2.06 9.96 1.01
N GLY A 19 2.20 10.97 1.87
CA GLY A 19 1.22 12.08 1.97
C GLY A 19 1.35 13.11 0.84
N ALA A 20 0.43 14.07 0.79
CA ALA A 20 0.43 15.11 -0.25
C ALA A 20 1.72 15.94 -0.27
N GLY A 21 2.23 16.23 -1.47
CA GLY A 21 3.53 16.86 -1.70
C GLY A 21 4.74 15.99 -1.33
N GLY A 22 4.51 14.74 -0.92
CA GLY A 22 5.55 13.80 -0.51
C GLY A 22 6.21 13.06 -1.67
N SER A 23 7.11 12.16 -1.30
CA SER A 23 7.82 11.30 -2.24
C SER A 23 8.00 9.88 -1.69
N ALA A 24 8.12 8.91 -2.59
CA ALA A 24 8.54 7.55 -2.25
C ALA A 24 9.86 7.49 -1.46
N HIS A 25 10.74 8.47 -1.61
CA HIS A 25 12.01 8.53 -0.88
C HIS A 25 11.87 8.98 0.59
N ASN A 26 10.72 9.52 0.99
CA ASN A 26 10.54 10.09 2.33
C ASN A 26 10.26 9.02 3.40
N TRP A 27 10.12 7.75 3.02
CA TRP A 27 9.96 6.65 3.95
C TRP A 27 11.30 6.28 4.57
N VAL A 28 11.42 6.43 5.90
CA VAL A 28 12.63 6.06 6.67
C VAL A 28 12.38 4.94 7.68
N SER A 29 11.15 4.84 8.19
CA SER A 29 10.76 3.91 9.26
C SER A 29 10.53 2.43 8.84
N PRO A 30 10.07 2.09 7.62
CA PRO A 30 9.58 0.73 7.37
C PRO A 30 10.70 -0.31 7.19
N TYR A 31 11.92 0.08 6.83
CA TYR A 31 12.96 -0.88 6.43
C TYR A 31 13.38 -1.86 7.54
N GLY A 32 13.60 -1.36 8.75
CA GLY A 32 13.98 -2.23 9.89
C GLY A 32 12.86 -3.14 10.38
N HIS A 33 11.61 -2.86 10.01
CA HIS A 33 10.48 -3.76 10.22
C HIS A 33 10.38 -4.77 9.08
N ALA A 34 10.59 -4.33 7.85
CA ALA A 34 10.58 -5.18 6.67
C ALA A 34 11.62 -6.29 6.76
N ASP A 35 12.87 -6.00 7.14
CA ASP A 35 13.90 -7.04 7.29
C ASP A 35 13.53 -8.05 8.39
N ARG A 36 13.07 -7.55 9.54
CA ARG A 36 12.72 -8.38 10.70
C ARG A 36 11.54 -9.30 10.44
N LEU A 37 10.56 -8.82 9.68
CA LEU A 37 9.30 -9.52 9.41
C LEU A 37 9.28 -10.19 8.04
N GLY A 38 10.37 -10.10 7.26
CA GLY A 38 10.44 -10.67 5.91
C GLY A 38 9.51 -9.99 4.91
N LEU A 39 9.23 -8.69 5.05
CA LEU A 39 8.30 -7.97 4.19
C LEU A 39 8.98 -7.51 2.90
N VAL A 40 8.36 -7.82 1.76
CA VAL A 40 8.61 -7.10 0.51
C VAL A 40 7.92 -5.73 0.60
N LEU A 41 8.67 -4.66 0.33
CA LEU A 41 8.12 -3.30 0.27
C LEU A 41 8.01 -2.85 -1.18
N LEU A 42 6.80 -2.41 -1.58
CA LEU A 42 6.57 -1.67 -2.80
C LEU A 42 6.25 -0.22 -2.43
N ILE A 43 7.18 0.70 -2.69
CA ILE A 43 7.03 2.10 -2.31
C ILE A 43 6.57 2.90 -3.52
N MET A 44 5.33 3.38 -3.48
CA MET A 44 4.72 4.07 -4.61
C MET A 44 5.00 5.57 -4.58
N GLN A 45 5.20 6.14 -5.76
CA GLN A 45 5.27 7.56 -6.01
C GLN A 45 4.00 7.97 -6.77
N SER A 46 3.26 8.98 -6.28
CA SER A 46 2.12 9.52 -7.03
C SER A 46 2.55 10.09 -8.39
N ARG A 47 1.64 10.12 -9.37
CA ARG A 47 1.87 10.68 -10.72
C ARG A 47 1.74 12.20 -10.76
N GLY A 48 1.13 12.80 -9.74
CA GLY A 48 1.06 14.24 -9.54
C GLY A 48 1.67 14.69 -8.20
N PRO A 49 1.40 15.94 -7.77
CA PRO A 49 1.79 16.44 -6.45
C PRO A 49 1.24 15.60 -5.29
N THR A 50 0.15 14.87 -5.53
CA THR A 50 -0.42 13.87 -4.64
C THR A 50 -1.22 12.85 -5.45
N TRP A 51 -1.96 11.96 -4.79
CA TRP A 51 -2.74 10.88 -5.40
C TRP A 51 -3.95 11.38 -6.19
N ASP A 52 -4.22 10.77 -7.33
CA ASP A 52 -5.28 11.13 -8.27
C ASP A 52 -6.68 11.26 -7.66
N LEU A 53 -6.94 10.52 -6.58
CA LEU A 53 -8.21 10.52 -5.88
C LEU A 53 -8.65 11.92 -5.39
N VAL A 54 -7.72 12.78 -4.94
CA VAL A 54 -8.10 14.14 -4.51
C VAL A 54 -8.60 15.01 -5.66
N TYR A 55 -8.23 14.65 -6.90
CA TYR A 55 -8.66 15.34 -8.11
C TYR A 55 -9.94 14.75 -8.70
N GLY A 56 -10.62 13.85 -7.97
CA GLY A 56 -11.96 13.40 -8.28
C GLY A 56 -12.05 12.00 -8.90
N GLY A 57 -10.97 11.20 -8.89
CA GLY A 57 -11.07 9.83 -9.38
C GLY A 57 -9.82 8.98 -9.24
N LEU A 58 -10.00 7.67 -9.36
CA LEU A 58 -8.94 6.69 -9.47
C LEU A 58 -8.59 6.51 -10.96
N GLY A 59 -7.33 6.69 -11.33
CA GLY A 59 -6.89 6.68 -12.72
C GLY A 59 -5.38 6.44 -12.88
N PRO A 60 -4.56 7.44 -13.26
CA PRO A 60 -3.14 7.23 -13.56
C PRO A 60 -2.32 6.61 -12.43
N ASP A 61 -2.65 6.87 -11.16
CA ASP A 61 -1.96 6.25 -10.03
C ASP A 61 -2.31 4.77 -9.90
N VAL A 62 -3.58 4.39 -10.08
CA VAL A 62 -4.00 2.97 -10.14
C VAL A 62 -3.28 2.24 -11.26
N ALA A 63 -3.23 2.81 -12.46
CA ALA A 63 -2.53 2.21 -13.59
C ALA A 63 -1.00 2.10 -13.36
N ALA A 64 -0.42 2.90 -12.47
CA ALA A 64 0.97 2.77 -12.05
C ALA A 64 1.15 1.69 -10.98
N ILE A 65 0.20 1.58 -10.04
CA ILE A 65 0.16 0.53 -9.02
C ILE A 65 0.02 -0.84 -9.68
N ASP A 66 -0.89 -1.02 -10.63
CA ASP A 66 -1.11 -2.28 -11.34
C ASP A 66 0.18 -2.77 -12.01
N ARG A 67 0.84 -1.91 -12.79
CA ARG A 67 2.13 -2.24 -13.43
C ARG A 67 3.23 -2.56 -12.43
N ALA A 68 3.26 -1.86 -11.31
CA ALA A 68 4.25 -2.11 -10.27
C ALA A 68 3.99 -3.46 -9.58
N LEU A 69 2.74 -3.81 -9.33
CA LEU A 69 2.34 -5.10 -8.78
C LEU A 69 2.65 -6.25 -9.75
N GLU A 70 2.40 -6.08 -11.05
CA GLU A 70 2.81 -7.06 -12.09
C GLU A 70 4.31 -7.36 -12.00
N VAL A 71 5.15 -6.32 -11.92
CA VAL A 71 6.61 -6.48 -11.79
C VAL A 71 7.00 -7.15 -10.47
N VAL A 72 6.30 -6.86 -9.37
CA VAL A 72 6.56 -7.50 -8.07
C VAL A 72 6.18 -8.97 -8.10
N PHE A 73 5.01 -9.32 -8.64
CA PHE A 73 4.55 -10.71 -8.72
C PHE A 73 5.36 -11.56 -9.71
N ASP A 74 5.94 -10.95 -10.75
CA ASP A 74 6.86 -11.63 -11.67
C ASP A 74 8.23 -11.93 -11.02
N ARG A 75 8.68 -11.05 -10.11
CA ARG A 75 10.03 -11.13 -9.51
C ARG A 75 10.07 -11.77 -8.14
N CYS A 76 8.93 -11.84 -7.46
CA CYS A 76 8.88 -12.28 -6.07
C CYS A 76 7.77 -13.29 -5.82
N ALA A 77 8.09 -14.33 -5.06
CA ALA A 77 7.10 -15.19 -4.46
C ALA A 77 6.37 -14.40 -3.38
N ILE A 78 5.18 -13.89 -3.69
CA ILE A 78 4.33 -13.15 -2.73
C ILE A 78 3.22 -14.06 -2.24
N ASP A 79 2.97 -14.06 -0.94
CA ASP A 79 1.80 -14.70 -0.35
C ASP A 79 0.54 -13.84 -0.63
N PRO A 80 -0.41 -14.31 -1.46
CA PRO A 80 -1.65 -13.56 -1.74
C PRO A 80 -2.55 -13.40 -0.49
N GLY A 81 -2.33 -14.18 0.57
CA GLY A 81 -2.98 -14.02 1.87
C GLY A 81 -2.41 -12.88 2.72
N SER A 82 -1.26 -12.30 2.32
CA SER A 82 -0.48 -11.39 3.17
C SER A 82 -0.06 -10.11 2.43
N ILE A 83 -0.99 -9.51 1.70
CA ILE A 83 -0.81 -8.19 1.06
C ILE A 83 -1.47 -7.10 1.92
N ALA A 84 -0.69 -6.05 2.19
CA ALA A 84 -1.11 -4.89 2.96
C ALA A 84 -0.91 -3.58 2.19
N PHE A 85 -1.83 -2.64 2.35
CA PHE A 85 -1.64 -1.25 1.95
C PHE A 85 -1.44 -0.39 3.19
N ALA A 86 -0.48 0.54 3.13
CA ALA A 86 -0.25 1.48 4.21
C ALA A 86 0.11 2.87 3.69
N GLY A 87 -0.32 3.90 4.41
CA GLY A 87 -0.05 5.27 3.99
C GLY A 87 -0.20 6.31 5.09
N PHE A 88 0.24 7.52 4.76
CA PHE A 88 0.18 8.69 5.65
C PHE A 88 -0.59 9.85 4.99
N SER A 89 -1.43 10.55 5.76
CA SER A 89 -2.20 11.71 5.31
C SER A 89 -3.02 11.39 4.05
N ASP A 90 -2.79 12.07 2.94
CA ASP A 90 -3.49 11.77 1.68
C ASP A 90 -3.24 10.33 1.19
N GLY A 91 -2.03 9.79 1.37
CA GLY A 91 -1.74 8.38 1.08
C GLY A 91 -2.46 7.40 2.01
N ALA A 92 -2.81 7.83 3.23
CA ALA A 92 -3.66 7.04 4.12
C ALA A 92 -5.11 7.03 3.63
N SER A 93 -5.60 8.16 3.13
CA SER A 93 -6.91 8.24 2.47
C SER A 93 -6.97 7.41 1.20
N TYR A 94 -5.88 7.38 0.44
CA TYR A 94 -5.72 6.51 -0.73
C TYR A 94 -5.71 5.03 -0.34
N THR A 95 -4.96 4.67 0.71
CA THR A 95 -4.90 3.32 1.29
C THR A 95 -6.29 2.78 1.60
N LEU A 96 -7.10 3.56 2.33
CA LEU A 96 -8.45 3.14 2.70
C LEU A 96 -9.36 3.02 1.47
N SER A 97 -9.38 4.07 0.63
CA SER A 97 -10.29 4.14 -0.51
C SER A 97 -10.01 3.05 -1.54
N LEU A 98 -8.75 2.85 -1.92
CA LEU A 98 -8.40 1.81 -2.88
C LEU A 98 -8.50 0.42 -2.26
N GLY A 99 -8.00 0.24 -1.03
CA GLY A 99 -7.95 -1.05 -0.37
C GLY A 99 -9.33 -1.65 -0.08
N LEU A 100 -10.29 -0.84 0.38
CA LEU A 100 -11.66 -1.32 0.67
C LEU A 100 -12.43 -1.72 -0.59
N ARG A 101 -12.03 -1.20 -1.77
CA ARG A 101 -12.58 -1.64 -3.07
C ARG A 101 -11.98 -2.93 -3.61
N ASN A 102 -10.85 -3.38 -3.08
CA ASN A 102 -10.12 -4.56 -3.55
C ASN A 102 -9.87 -5.59 -2.43
N PRO A 103 -10.92 -6.07 -1.73
CA PRO A 103 -10.80 -6.94 -0.55
C PRO A 103 -10.33 -8.38 -0.86
N GLU A 104 -10.35 -8.77 -2.13
CA GLU A 104 -9.73 -9.99 -2.64
C GLU A 104 -8.21 -9.89 -2.75
N LEU A 105 -7.70 -8.69 -3.03
CA LEU A 105 -6.27 -8.42 -3.14
C LEU A 105 -5.64 -8.09 -1.79
N VAL A 106 -6.26 -7.21 -1.00
CA VAL A 106 -5.63 -6.63 0.20
C VAL A 106 -6.32 -7.08 1.48
N ARG A 107 -5.54 -7.58 2.43
CA ARG A 107 -6.03 -8.10 3.73
C ARG A 107 -5.83 -7.15 4.89
N HIS A 108 -4.92 -6.19 4.74
CA HIS A 108 -4.53 -5.27 5.80
C HIS A 108 -4.45 -3.84 5.27
N LEU A 109 -5.15 -2.92 5.92
CA LEU A 109 -5.11 -1.49 5.62
C LEU A 109 -4.59 -0.75 6.85
N ILE A 110 -3.50 0.01 6.70
CA ILE A 110 -2.84 0.73 7.80
C ILE A 110 -2.78 2.20 7.44
N ALA A 111 -3.64 3.01 8.06
CA ALA A 111 -3.86 4.39 7.69
C ALA A 111 -3.43 5.35 8.82
N PHE A 112 -2.34 6.09 8.60
CA PHE A 112 -1.87 7.12 9.52
C PHE A 112 -2.42 8.49 9.11
N SER A 113 -3.25 9.10 9.95
CA SER A 113 -3.87 10.41 9.77
C SER A 113 -4.66 10.60 8.46
N PRO A 114 -5.53 9.66 8.02
CA PRO A 114 -6.35 9.88 6.82
C PRO A 114 -7.32 11.07 6.98
N GLY A 115 -7.51 11.83 5.91
CA GLY A 115 -8.48 12.94 5.87
C GLY A 115 -9.87 12.54 5.39
N PHE A 116 -9.95 11.45 4.64
CA PHE A 116 -11.17 10.93 4.02
C PHE A 116 -11.02 9.46 3.61
N GLU A 117 -12.15 8.84 3.29
CA GLU A 117 -12.26 7.59 2.52
C GLU A 117 -13.38 7.80 1.49
N THR A 118 -13.26 7.17 0.33
CA THR A 118 -14.35 7.07 -0.63
C THR A 118 -14.62 5.60 -0.90
N GLY A 119 -15.87 5.21 -1.17
CA GLY A 119 -16.18 3.89 -1.72
C GLY A 119 -16.39 2.77 -0.72
N PHE A 120 -17.04 3.10 0.40
CA PHE A 120 -17.42 2.15 1.43
C PHE A 120 -18.11 0.90 0.87
N ARG A 121 -17.41 -0.22 0.94
CA ARG A 121 -17.99 -1.57 0.93
C ARG A 121 -17.29 -2.35 2.03
N LEU A 122 -17.93 -2.46 3.20
CA LEU A 122 -17.45 -3.31 4.28
C LEU A 122 -17.65 -4.79 3.89
N GLU A 123 -16.68 -5.34 3.16
CA GLU A 123 -16.47 -6.77 3.12
C GLU A 123 -15.68 -7.14 4.40
N PRO A 124 -16.14 -8.10 5.23
CA PRO A 124 -15.53 -8.42 6.54
C PRO A 124 -14.12 -9.04 6.48
N LYS A 125 -13.48 -9.02 5.31
CA LYS A 125 -12.21 -9.71 5.02
C LYS A 125 -10.96 -8.86 5.27
N ALA A 126 -11.06 -7.53 5.24
CA ALA A 126 -9.92 -6.65 5.45
C ALA A 126 -9.81 -6.21 6.91
N ARG A 127 -8.63 -6.33 7.51
CA ARG A 127 -8.29 -5.79 8.83
C ARG A 127 -7.80 -4.35 8.67
N VAL A 128 -8.46 -3.42 9.34
CA VAL A 128 -8.18 -1.98 9.20
C VAL A 128 -7.62 -1.44 10.51
N PHE A 129 -6.47 -0.78 10.42
CA PHE A 129 -5.86 0.02 11.50
C PHE A 129 -5.86 1.48 11.08
N VAL A 130 -6.35 2.36 11.96
CA VAL A 130 -6.34 3.81 11.75
C VAL A 130 -5.77 4.47 13.01
N SER A 131 -4.91 5.46 12.83
CA SER A 131 -4.40 6.28 13.93
C SER A 131 -4.39 7.77 13.57
N HIS A 132 -4.72 8.62 14.53
CA HIS A 132 -4.59 10.08 14.48
C HIS A 132 -3.99 10.58 15.80
N GLY A 133 -3.32 11.73 15.73
CA GLY A 133 -2.80 12.45 16.90
C GLY A 133 -3.75 13.53 17.39
#